data_AF-A0A2V7TUA7-F1
#
_entry.id   AF-A0A2V7TUA7-F1
#
_cell.length_a   1.000
_cell.length_b   1.000
_cell.length_c   1.000
_cell.angle_alpha   90.00
_cell.angle_beta   90.00
_cell.angle_gamma   90.00
#
_symmetry.space_group_name_H-M   'P 1'
#
loop_
_entity.id
_entity.type
_entity.pdbx_description
1 polymer ?
#
loop_
_entity_poly.entity_id
_entity_poly.type
_entity_poly.pdbx_seq_one_letter_code
_entity_poly.pdbx_strand_id
1 'polypeptide(L)'
;MLAPIRSWDRYGDLDPACIQVLNEIVARGQADVIVSSTWRYGKTVAELQEMLEAQGFTGSVVDTTRTGTPGADRGEEIAAWLAEHAVDGYVIIDDHVASASYAAISCRCSRPMDCNQPTHRE
;
A
#
# COMPACT_ATOMS: atom_id res chain seq x y z
N MET A 1 4.31 28.92 19.94
CA MET A 1 4.30 27.57 20.56
C MET A 1 4.47 26.57 19.45
N LEU A 2 5.64 25.95 19.36
CA LEU A 2 5.85 24.81 18.47
C LEU A 2 5.19 23.61 19.16
N ALA A 3 4.28 22.93 18.46
CA ALA A 3 3.66 21.71 18.97
C ALA A 3 4.77 20.70 19.32
N PRO A 4 4.68 19.99 20.45
CA PRO A 4 5.69 19.02 20.81
C PRO A 4 5.73 17.94 19.73
N ILE A 5 6.92 17.72 19.17
CA ILE A 5 7.22 16.55 18.35
C ILE A 5 6.89 15.35 19.24
N ARG A 6 5.72 14.75 19.01
CA ARG A 6 5.41 13.45 19.60
C ARG A 6 6.48 12.51 19.06
N SER A 7 7.20 11.88 19.97
CA SER A 7 8.02 10.73 19.64
C SER A 7 7.12 9.73 18.93
N TRP A 8 7.22 9.68 17.59
CA TRP A 8 6.69 8.60 16.78
C TRP A 8 7.49 7.36 17.18
N ASP A 9 7.13 6.77 18.31
CA ASP A 9 7.76 5.56 18.81
C ASP A 9 7.30 4.43 17.89
N ARG A 10 8.17 4.14 16.91
CA ARG A 10 8.47 2.80 16.40
C ARG A 10 7.26 1.86 16.28
N TYR A 11 6.72 1.78 15.07
CA TYR A 11 5.94 0.66 14.53
C TYR A 11 4.55 0.37 15.15
N GLY A 12 4.12 1.05 16.22
CA GLY A 12 2.88 0.73 16.94
C GLY A 12 1.63 1.54 16.58
N ASP A 13 1.76 2.74 16.01
CA ASP A 13 0.64 3.66 15.75
C ASP A 13 0.27 3.71 14.26
N LEU A 14 -0.12 2.57 13.69
CA LEU A 14 -0.84 2.58 12.41
C LEU A 14 -2.24 3.16 12.66
N ASP A 15 -2.59 4.23 11.94
CA ASP A 15 -3.93 4.81 12.06
C ASP A 15 -5.00 3.75 11.67
N PRO A 16 -5.91 3.37 12.59
CA PRO A 16 -6.95 2.39 12.30
C PRO A 16 -7.81 2.76 11.09
N ALA A 17 -8.00 4.06 10.81
CA ALA A 17 -8.74 4.50 9.64
C ALA A 17 -8.01 4.14 8.34
N CYS A 18 -6.67 4.24 8.32
CA CYS A 18 -5.87 3.83 7.18
C CYS A 18 -5.95 2.31 6.95
N ILE A 19 -5.96 1.51 8.03
CA ILE A 19 -6.13 0.06 7.94
C ILE A 19 -7.52 -0.31 7.41
N GLN A 20 -8.56 0.40 7.84
CA GLN A 20 -9.93 0.20 7.31
C GLN A 20 -9.99 0.48 5.81
N VAL A 21 -9.43 1.59 5.35
CA VAL A 21 -9.37 1.92 3.91
C VAL A 21 -8.58 0.86 3.14
N LEU A 22 -7.44 0.41 3.67
CA LEU A 22 -6.64 -0.64 3.04
C LEU A 22 -7.44 -1.95 2.91
N ASN A 23 -8.17 -2.35 3.97
CA ASN A 23 -9.05 -3.53 3.94
C ASN A 23 -10.15 -3.37 2.88
N GLU A 24 -10.78 -2.20 2.75
CA GLU A 24 -11.79 -1.95 1.74
C GLU A 24 -11.23 -2.07 0.31
N ILE A 25 -10.03 -1.53 0.07
CA ILE A 25 -9.36 -1.61 -1.23
C ILE A 25 -9.07 -3.07 -1.57
N VAL A 26 -8.50 -3.83 -0.64
CA VAL A 26 -8.19 -5.26 -0.84
C VAL A 26 -9.46 -6.07 -1.05
N ALA A 27 -10.50 -5.87 -0.24
CA ALA A 27 -11.75 -6.62 -0.34
C ALA A 27 -12.48 -6.37 -1.67
N ARG A 28 -12.53 -5.11 -2.13
CA ARG A 28 -13.20 -4.75 -3.39
C ARG A 28 -12.37 -5.08 -4.63
N GLY A 29 -11.05 -4.96 -4.52
CA GLY A 29 -10.11 -5.20 -5.61
C GLY A 29 -9.64 -6.65 -5.73
N GLN A 30 -9.87 -7.48 -4.70
CA GLN A 30 -9.26 -8.80 -4.56
C GLN A 30 -7.73 -8.73 -4.79
N ALA A 31 -7.10 -7.71 -4.21
CA ALA A 31 -5.73 -7.34 -4.49
C ALA A 31 -4.75 -7.96 -3.49
N ASP A 32 -3.62 -8.45 -4.00
CA ASP A 32 -2.46 -8.79 -3.19
C ASP A 32 -1.71 -7.52 -2.75
N VAL A 33 -1.06 -7.55 -1.58
CA VAL A 33 -0.33 -6.41 -1.04
C VAL A 33 1.18 -6.60 -1.14
N ILE A 34 1.86 -5.58 -1.68
CA ILE A 34 3.32 -5.49 -1.78
C ILE A 34 3.80 -4.32 -0.94
N VAL A 35 4.76 -4.54 -0.03
CA VAL A 35 5.24 -3.48 0.85
C VAL A 35 6.47 -2.79 0.25
N SER A 36 6.33 -1.50 -0.05
CA SER A 36 7.41 -0.61 -0.50
C SER A 36 7.70 0.46 0.56
N SER A 37 7.99 0.03 1.80
CA SER A 37 8.25 0.92 2.95
C SER A 37 9.66 0.69 3.51
N THR A 38 10.16 1.66 4.28
CA THR A 38 11.38 1.46 5.09
C THR A 38 11.26 0.27 6.06
N TRP A 39 10.04 -0.16 6.39
CA TRP A 39 9.79 -1.35 7.20
C TRP A 39 10.37 -2.64 6.62
N ARG A 40 10.55 -2.71 5.30
CA ARG A 40 11.13 -3.89 4.62
C ARG A 40 12.63 -4.08 4.88
N TYR A 41 13.36 -3.07 5.38
CA TYR A 41 14.82 -3.17 5.60
C TYR A 41 15.23 -4.10 6.76
N GLY A 42 14.29 -4.58 7.56
CA GLY A 42 14.58 -5.46 8.68
C GLY A 42 13.42 -6.36 9.07
N LYS A 43 12.52 -6.64 8.11
CA LYS A 43 11.36 -7.51 8.30
C LYS A 43 11.18 -8.40 7.08
N THR A 44 10.92 -9.66 7.35
CA THR A 44 10.42 -10.62 6.37
C THR A 44 8.97 -10.30 6.01
N VAL A 45 8.48 -10.86 4.91
CA VAL A 45 7.06 -10.78 4.52
C VAL A 45 6.14 -11.27 5.63
N ALA A 46 6.51 -12.36 6.32
CA ALA A 46 5.74 -12.90 7.44
C ALA A 46 5.66 -11.91 8.63
N GLU A 47 6.78 -11.28 9.00
CA GLU A 47 6.78 -10.27 10.08
C GLU A 47 6.00 -9.00 9.69
N LEU A 48 5.97 -8.64 8.40
CA LEU A 48 5.14 -7.55 7.89
C LEU A 48 3.65 -7.91 7.93
N GLN A 49 3.31 -9.14 7.56
CA GLN A 49 1.94 -9.67 7.67
C GLN A 49 1.46 -9.61 9.12
N GLU A 50 2.20 -10.20 10.06
CA GLU A 50 1.84 -10.24 11.48
C GLU A 50 1.67 -8.83 12.06
N MET A 51 2.54 -7.89 11.67
CA MET A 51 2.46 -6.50 12.12
C MET A 51 1.20 -5.80 11.62
N LEU A 52 0.76 -6.04 10.37
CA LEU A 52 -0.47 -5.46 9.84
C LEU A 52 -1.72 -6.15 10.42
N GLU A 53 -1.69 -7.48 10.59
CA GLU A 53 -2.77 -8.25 11.22
C GLU A 53 -3.01 -7.80 12.66
N ALA A 54 -1.95 -7.50 13.41
CA ALA A 54 -2.05 -6.96 14.77
C ALA A 54 -2.82 -5.62 14.82
N GLN A 55 -2.95 -4.92 13.68
CA GLN A 55 -3.70 -3.67 13.54
C GLN A 55 -5.08 -3.87 12.90
N GLY A 56 -5.47 -5.11 12.61
CA GLY A 56 -6.76 -5.46 12.01
C GLY A 56 -6.76 -5.54 10.48
N PHE A 57 -5.59 -5.65 9.85
CA PHE A 57 -5.52 -5.96 8.41
C PHE A 57 -6.01 -7.39 8.13
N THR A 58 -6.72 -7.57 7.02
CA THR A 58 -7.38 -8.84 6.65
C THR A 58 -6.95 -9.39 5.29
N GLY A 59 -6.06 -8.68 4.60
CA GLY A 59 -5.50 -9.13 3.32
C GLY A 59 -4.22 -9.94 3.48
N SER A 60 -3.53 -10.15 2.35
CA SER A 60 -2.26 -10.87 2.31
C SER A 60 -1.15 -9.99 1.76
N VAL A 61 -0.07 -9.86 2.52
CA VAL A 61 1.22 -9.37 2.07
C VAL A 61 1.94 -10.52 1.39
N VAL A 62 2.22 -10.38 0.10
CA VAL A 62 2.82 -11.45 -0.71
C VAL A 62 4.28 -11.18 -1.06
N ASP A 63 4.71 -9.92 -1.04
CA ASP A 63 6.10 -9.56 -1.34
C ASP A 63 6.48 -8.15 -0.83
N THR A 64 7.73 -7.77 -1.05
CA THR A 64 8.27 -6.42 -0.84
C THR A 64 9.08 -5.97 -2.06
N THR A 65 9.11 -4.66 -2.32
CA THR A 65 10.01 -4.16 -3.37
C THR A 65 11.47 -4.35 -2.96
N ARG A 66 12.31 -4.67 -3.95
CA ARG A 66 13.76 -4.76 -3.70
C ARG A 66 14.30 -3.44 -3.23
N THR A 67 15.30 -3.52 -2.35
CA THR A 67 16.05 -2.36 -1.92
C THR A 67 17.00 -1.97 -3.05
N GLY A 68 16.77 -0.79 -3.63
CA GLY A 68 17.56 -0.29 -4.74
C GLY A 68 19.00 0.05 -4.36
N THR A 69 19.74 0.53 -5.35
CA THR A 69 21.06 1.15 -5.13
C THR A 69 20.88 2.37 -4.22
N PRO A 70 21.81 2.69 -3.29
CA PRO A 70 21.72 3.90 -2.50
C PRO A 70 21.51 5.14 -3.39
N GLY A 71 20.37 5.83 -3.22
CA GLY A 71 19.98 7.00 -4.02
C GLY A 71 18.91 6.74 -5.08
N ALA A 72 18.49 5.48 -5.31
CA ALA A 72 17.32 5.17 -6.12
C ALA A 72 16.05 5.70 -5.43
N ASP A 73 15.13 6.25 -6.22
CA ASP A 73 13.86 6.70 -5.69
C ASP A 73 12.87 5.54 -5.49
N ARG A 74 11.87 5.74 -4.64
CA ARG A 74 10.83 4.75 -4.31
C ARG A 74 10.04 4.32 -5.55
N GLY A 75 9.88 5.23 -6.51
CA GLY A 75 9.16 4.97 -7.76
C GLY A 75 9.92 4.02 -8.68
N GLU A 76 11.24 4.15 -8.79
CA GLU A 76 12.11 3.26 -9.55
C GLU A 76 12.06 1.83 -9.01
N GLU A 77 12.06 1.67 -7.68
CA GLU A 77 11.93 0.34 -7.06
C GLU A 77 10.60 -0.33 -7.39
N ILE A 78 9.50 0.43 -7.37
CA ILE A 78 8.17 -0.06 -7.72
C ILE A 78 8.10 -0.38 -9.22
N ALA A 79 8.64 0.49 -10.08
CA ALA A 79 8.67 0.28 -11.52
C ALA A 79 9.47 -0.98 -11.89
N ALA A 80 10.61 -1.21 -11.24
CA ALA A 80 11.39 -2.42 -11.41
C ALA A 80 10.61 -3.67 -10.97
N TRP A 81 9.91 -3.62 -9.84
CA TRP A 81 9.08 -4.73 -9.38
C TRP A 81 7.95 -5.03 -10.38
N LEU A 82 7.24 -4.01 -10.88
CA LEU A 82 6.17 -4.16 -11.87
C LEU A 82 6.67 -4.66 -13.24
N ALA A 83 7.93 -4.38 -13.59
CA ALA A 83 8.52 -4.89 -14.83
C ALA A 83 8.82 -6.40 -14.76
N GLU A 84 9.09 -6.92 -13.55
CA GLU A 84 9.37 -8.33 -13.31
C GLU A 84 8.09 -9.15 -13.03
N HIS A 85 6.97 -8.48 -12.71
CA HIS A 85 5.72 -9.13 -12.29
C HIS A 85 4.55 -8.68 -13.18
N ALA A 86 3.93 -9.64 -13.88
CA ALA A 86 2.72 -9.38 -14.64
C ALA A 86 1.53 -9.19 -13.69
N VAL A 87 1.05 -7.95 -13.55
CA VAL A 87 -0.15 -7.61 -12.77
C VAL A 87 -1.23 -6.99 -13.67
N ASP A 88 -2.50 -7.29 -13.42
CA ASP A 88 -3.63 -6.78 -14.20
C ASP A 88 -3.90 -5.28 -13.96
N GLY A 89 -3.60 -4.81 -12.75
CA GLY A 89 -3.71 -3.42 -12.33
C GLY A 89 -3.08 -3.24 -10.95
N TYR A 90 -2.73 -2.00 -10.61
CA TYR A 90 -2.11 -1.69 -9.33
C TYR A 90 -2.56 -0.33 -8.80
N VAL A 91 -2.50 -0.19 -7.48
CA VAL A 91 -2.68 1.07 -6.75
C VAL A 91 -1.48 1.23 -5.83
N ILE A 92 -0.86 2.41 -5.86
CA ILE A 92 0.24 2.76 -4.95
C ILE A 92 -0.32 3.64 -3.85
N ILE A 93 -0.13 3.23 -2.60
CA ILE A 93 -0.48 4.00 -1.40
C ILE A 93 0.83 4.37 -0.73
N ASP A 94 1.09 5.66 -0.58
CA ASP A 94 2.34 6.20 -0.04
C ASP A 94 2.03 7.29 1.00
N ASP A 95 2.76 7.29 2.10
CA ASP A 95 2.68 8.30 3.16
C ASP A 95 3.56 9.52 2.87
N HIS A 96 4.42 9.44 1.84
CA HIS A 96 5.16 10.59 1.33
C HIS A 96 4.23 11.58 0.60
N VAL A 97 4.11 12.79 1.17
CA VAL A 97 3.55 13.97 0.47
C VAL A 97 4.44 14.32 -0.73
N ALA A 98 4.10 13.79 -1.90
CA ALA A 98 4.87 13.99 -3.11
C ALA A 98 4.86 15.47 -3.54
N SER A 99 6.03 16.12 -3.52
CA SER A 99 6.32 17.15 -4.51
C SER A 99 6.55 16.44 -5.85
N ALA A 100 5.48 16.40 -6.66
CA ALA A 100 5.43 16.01 -8.07
C ALA A 100 5.63 14.52 -8.42
N SER A 101 4.54 13.93 -8.94
CA SER A 101 4.52 12.92 -10.00
C SER A 101 4.57 11.42 -9.65
N TYR A 102 3.88 10.92 -8.63
CA TYR A 102 3.39 9.52 -8.62
C TYR A 102 2.05 9.36 -7.87
N ALA A 103 1.00 10.01 -8.39
CA ALA A 103 -0.37 9.51 -8.18
C ALA A 103 -0.78 8.78 -9.46
N ALA A 104 -0.12 7.66 -9.77
CA ALA A 104 -0.55 6.81 -10.87
C ALA A 104 -1.65 5.86 -10.36
N ILE A 105 -2.88 6.36 -10.32
CA ILE A 105 -4.04 5.46 -10.51
C ILE A 105 -4.03 5.11 -12.00
N SER A 106 -3.21 4.15 -12.39
CA SER A 106 -3.28 3.55 -13.73
C SER A 106 -4.18 2.32 -13.66
N CYS A 107 -5.50 2.54 -13.67
CA CYS A 107 -6.46 1.47 -13.90
C CYS A 107 -6.34 1.00 -15.35
N ARG A 108 -5.61 -0.10 -15.62
CA ARG A 108 -5.83 -0.87 -16.84
C ARG A 108 -6.91 -1.89 -16.56
N CYS A 109 -8.15 -1.44 -16.71
CA CYS A 109 -9.36 -2.24 -16.53
C CYS A 109 -9.42 -3.30 -17.64
N SER A 110 -9.09 -4.57 -17.34
CA SER A 110 -9.29 -5.69 -18.28
C SER A 110 -10.66 -6.38 -18.11
N ARG A 111 -11.47 -5.95 -17.14
CA ARG A 111 -12.90 -6.31 -17.02
C ARG A 111 -13.70 -5.10 -16.55
N PRO A 112 -14.81 -4.74 -17.20
CA PRO A 112 -15.61 -3.59 -16.80
C PRO A 112 -16.02 -3.78 -15.33
N MET A 113 -15.56 -2.89 -14.46
CA MET A 113 -16.26 -2.68 -13.20
C MET A 113 -17.68 -2.27 -13.60
N ASP A 114 -18.65 -3.09 -13.22
CA ASP A 114 -20.07 -2.79 -13.41
C ASP A 114 -20.42 -1.65 -12.45
N CYS A 115 -20.07 -0.42 -12.86
CA CYS A 115 -20.31 0.81 -12.12
C CYS A 115 -21.79 1.23 -12.13
N ASN A 116 -22.72 0.28 -12.22
CA ASN A 116 -24.15 0.58 -12.26
C ASN A 116 -24.96 -0.37 -11.38
N GLN A 117 -24.93 -0.13 -10.07
CA GLN A 117 -26.12 -0.38 -9.27
C GLN A 117 -26.50 0.88 -8.48
N PRO A 118 -27.64 1.52 -8.80
CA PRO A 118 -28.19 2.57 -7.96
C PRO A 118 -28.66 1.96 -6.65
N THR A 119 -28.13 2.46 -5.53
CA THR A 119 -28.63 2.14 -4.19
C THR A 119 -30.02 2.76 -4.00
N HIS A 120 -31.05 1.95 -4.16
CA HIS A 120 -32.43 2.20 -3.74
C HIS A 120 -32.98 0.81 -3.37
N ARG A 121 -33.67 0.55 -2.24
CA ARG A 121 -34.57 1.34 -1.37
C ARG A 121 -34.50 0.75 0.05
N GLU A 122 -34.74 1.54 1.11
CA GLU A 122 -36.00 1.59 1.91
C GLU A 122 -36.73 0.25 2.08
#